data_AF-A0A7D5GE23-F1
#
_entry.id   AF-A0A7D5GE23-F1
#
_cell.length_a   1.000
_cell.length_b   1.000
_cell.length_c   1.000
_cell.angle_alpha   90.00
_cell.angle_beta   90.00
_cell.angle_gamma   90.00
#
_symmetry.space_group_name_H-M   'P 1'
#
loop_
_entity.id
_entity.type
_entity.pdbx_description
1 polymer ?
#
loop_
_entity_poly.entity_id
_entity_poly.type
_entity_poly.pdbx_seq_one_letter_code
_entity_poly.pdbx_strand_id
1 'polypeptide(L)' 'MDATPIIQEDEALSYEEYVTLVYELHHVQLPGLQAAGVIEFDRHGETVSRGGSFDEWRPRLKHGHGR' A
#
# COMPACT_ATOMS: atom_id res chain seq x y z
N MET A 1 -1.55 -14.46 0.40
CA MET A 1 -2.14 -13.36 -0.39
C MET A 1 -1.09 -13.02 -1.41
N ASP A 2 -1.42 -13.13 -2.69
CA ASP A 2 -0.53 -12.70 -3.76
C ASP A 2 -0.59 -11.16 -3.77
N ALA A 3 0.53 -10.49 -3.48
CA ALA A 3 0.59 -9.04 -3.58
C ALA A 3 0.75 -8.71 -5.05
N THR A 4 -0.31 -8.24 -5.70
CA THR A 4 -0.20 -7.76 -7.08
C THR A 4 0.83 -6.62 -7.11
N PRO A 5 1.93 -6.76 -7.85
CA PRO A 5 2.95 -5.72 -7.90
C PRO A 5 2.37 -4.45 -8.53
N ILE A 6 2.78 -3.30 -7.99
CA ILE A 6 2.33 -1.98 -8.50
C ILE A 6 2.90 -1.71 -9.89
N ILE A 7 4.10 -2.24 -10.16
CA ILE A 7 4.82 -2.14 -11.44
C ILE A 7 4.83 -3.51 -12.11
N GLN A 8 4.50 -3.57 -13.40
CA GLN A 8 4.51 -4.83 -14.16
C GLN A 8 5.94 -5.31 -14.43
N GLU A 9 6.13 -6.61 -14.74
CA GLU A 9 7.46 -7.20 -14.93
C GLU A 9 8.26 -6.57 -16.10
N ASP A 10 7.57 -6.04 -17.11
CA ASP A 10 8.13 -5.39 -18.29
C ASP A 10 8.10 -3.86 -18.21
N GLU A 11 7.62 -3.30 -17.11
CA GLU A 11 7.52 -1.87 -16.88
C GLU A 11 8.72 -1.37 -16.06
N ALA A 12 9.42 -0.37 -16.59
CA ALA A 12 10.52 0.29 -15.90
C ALA A 12 10.16 1.74 -15.64
N LEU A 13 10.30 2.18 -14.38
CA LEU A 13 10.16 3.58 -14.03
C LEU A 13 11.44 4.33 -14.37
N SER A 14 11.28 5.52 -14.95
CA SER A 14 12.36 6.51 -14.91
C SER A 14 12.68 6.90 -13.48
N TYR A 15 13.84 7.53 -13.27
CA TYR A 15 14.24 8.02 -11.95
C TYR A 15 13.22 9.02 -11.37
N GLU A 16 12.67 9.92 -12.20
CA GLU A 16 11.69 10.91 -11.76
C GLU A 16 10.36 10.29 -11.35
N GLU A 17 9.88 9.29 -12.11
CA GLU A 17 8.66 8.55 -11.78
C GLU A 17 8.85 7.74 -10.50
N TYR A 18 10.00 7.09 -10.32
CA TYR A 18 10.33 6.37 -9.10
C TYR A 18 10.32 7.30 -7.88
N VAL A 19 10.99 8.46 -7.96
CA VAL A 19 11.02 9.43 -6.87
C VAL A 19 9.61 9.93 -6.55
N THR A 20 8.80 10.21 -7.58
CA THR A 20 7.42 10.65 -7.40
C THR A 20 6.59 9.59 -6.69
N LEU A 21 6.65 8.34 -7.13
CA LEU A 21 5.94 7.21 -6.53
C LEU A 21 6.31 7.02 -5.05
N VAL A 22 7.61 7.02 -4.75
CA VAL A 22 8.11 6.87 -3.38
C VAL A 22 7.67 8.06 -2.52
N TYR A 23 7.71 9.27 -3.06
CA TYR A 23 7.28 10.47 -2.36
C TYR A 23 5.80 10.40 -1.99
N GLU A 24 4.92 10.07 -2.93
CA GLU A 24 3.49 9.93 -2.68
C GLU A 24 3.20 8.82 -1.67
N LEU A 25 3.87 7.67 -1.79
CA LEU A 25 3.72 6.57 -0.86
C LEU A 25 4.03 7.00 0.58
N HIS A 26 5.19 7.63 0.80
CA HIS A 26 5.68 7.96 2.15
C HIS A 26 5.01 9.18 2.78
N HIS A 27 4.59 10.16 1.97
CA HIS A 27 4.07 11.44 2.49
C HIS A 27 2.55 11.54 2.42
N VAL A 28 1.88 10.72 1.60
CA VAL A 28 0.43 10.79 1.42
C VAL A 28 -0.23 9.48 1.88
N GLN A 29 0.17 8.36 1.28
CA GLN A 29 -0.56 7.10 1.46
C GLN A 29 -0.32 6.48 2.84
N LEU A 30 0.94 6.25 3.23
CA LEU A 30 1.27 5.63 4.52
C LEU A 30 0.78 6.46 5.72
N PRO A 31 0.94 7.80 5.75
CA PRO A 31 0.37 8.62 6.83
C PRO A 31 -1.15 8.53 6.90
N GLY A 32 -1.84 8.49 5.74
CA GLY A 32 -3.29 8.33 5.69
C GLY A 32 -3.76 6.99 6.25
N LEU A 33 -3.10 5.89 5.88
CA LEU A 33 -3.40 4.55 6.40
C LEU A 33 -3.12 4.43 7.91
N GLN A 34 -2.04 5.07 8.38
CA GLN A 34 -1.74 5.11 9.81
C GLN A 34 -2.77 5.93 10.59
N ALA A 35 -3.19 7.09 10.06
CA ALA A 35 -4.26 7.88 10.67
C ALA A 35 -5.60 7.12 10.76
N ALA A 36 -5.83 6.19 9.83
CA ALA A 36 -6.98 5.27 9.85
C ALA A 36 -6.78 4.04 10.77
N GLY A 37 -5.63 3.91 11.44
CA GLY A 37 -5.30 2.78 12.32
C GLY A 37 -5.07 1.45 11.59
N VAL A 38 -4.96 1.49 10.25
CA VAL A 38 -4.81 0.29 9.42
C VAL A 38 -3.39 -0.24 9.52
N ILE A 39 -2.39 0.65 9.55
CA ILE A 39 -0.97 0.30 9.66
C ILE A 39 -0.33 1.11 10.78
N GLU A 40 0.83 0.65 11.24
CA GLU A 40 1.80 1.47 11.95
C GLU A 40 3.01 1.65 11.03
N PHE A 41 3.42 2.91 10.83
CA PHE A 41 4.49 3.30 9.91
C PHE A 41 5.61 4.04 10.66
N ASP A 42 6.77 3.40 10.78
CA ASP A 42 7.97 4.03 11.28
C ASP A 42 8.74 4.69 10.13
N ARG A 43 8.62 6.01 10.05
CA ARG A 43 9.34 6.84 9.07
C ARG A 43 10.86 6.81 9.18
N HIS A 44 11.43 6.49 10.35
CA HIS A 44 12.89 6.49 10.54
C HIS A 44 13.50 5.15 10.16
N GLY A 45 12.82 4.05 10.52
CA GLY A 45 13.20 2.70 10.11
C GLY A 45 12.71 2.30 8.71
N GLU A 46 11.88 3.13 8.07
CA GLU A 46 11.18 2.82 6.81
C GLU A 46 10.43 1.48 6.86
N THR A 47 9.82 1.18 8.01
CA THR A 47 9.10 -0.07 8.23
C THR A 47 7.60 0.15 8.37
N VAL A 48 6.83 -0.78 7.82
CA VAL A 48 5.36 -0.82 7.93
C VAL A 48 4.97 -2.10 8.64
N SER A 49 4.10 -1.98 9.64
CA SER A 49 3.52 -3.11 10.36
C SER A 49 1.99 -2.97 10.46
N ARG A 50 1.32 -4.04 10.88
CA ARG A 50 -0.15 -4.06 10.96
C ARG A 50 -0.63 -3.20 12.13
N GLY A 51 -1.56 -2.29 11.86
CA GLY A 51 -2.27 -1.53 12.88
C GLY A 51 -3.47 -2.30 13.44
N GLY A 52 -4.06 -1.77 14.51
CA GLY A 52 -5.18 -2.43 15.21
C GLY A 52 -6.41 -2.67 14.34
N SER A 53 -6.64 -1.82 13.34
CA SER A 53 -7.80 -1.90 12.44
C SER A 53 -7.52 -2.67 11.14
N PHE A 54 -6.34 -3.28 10.99
CA PHE A 54 -5.92 -3.92 9.74
C PHE A 54 -6.89 -4.99 9.25
N ASP A 55 -7.34 -5.87 10.15
CA ASP A 55 -8.21 -7.00 9.79
C ASP A 55 -9.69 -6.58 9.58
N GLU A 56 -10.08 -5.41 10.09
CA GLU A 56 -11.42 -4.82 9.89
C GLU A 56 -11.58 -4.27 8.47
N TRP A 57 -10.47 -3.86 7.85
CA TRP A 57 -10.40 -3.32 6.50
C TRP A 57 -10.41 -4.37 5.39
N ARG A 58 -10.61 -5.67 5.70
CA ARG A 58 -10.77 -6.68 4.65
C ARG A 58 -11.86 -6.24 3.68
N PRO A 59 -11.53 -5.94 2.41
CA PRO A 59 -12.55 -5.69 1.42
C PRO A 59 -13.44 -6.93 1.43
N ARG A 60 -14.75 -6.74 1.55
CA ARG A 60 -15.69 -7.79 1.16
C ARG A 60 -15.54 -7.96 -0.35
N LEU A 61 -14.51 -8.70 -0.76
CA LEU A 61 -14.36 -9.25 -2.10
C LEU A 61 -15.59 -10.14 -2.28
N LYS A 62 -16.69 -9.55 -2.76
CA LYS A 62 -17.78 -10.31 -3.33
C LYS A 62 -17.13 -11.06 -4.48
N HIS A 63 -16.87 -12.34 -4.29
CA HIS A 63 -16.66 -13.23 -5.41
C HIS A 63 -17.88 -13.09 -6.32
N GLY A 64 -17.69 -12.41 -7.44
CA GLY A 64 -18.58 -12.51 -8.58
C GLY A 64 -18.54 -13.96 -9.07
N HIS A 65 -19.43 -14.78 -8.52
CA HIS A 65 -20.00 -15.91 -9.25
C HIS A 65 -20.98 -15.26 -10.24
N GLY A 66 -20.89 -15.36 -11.55
CA GLY A 66 -20.31 -16.37 -12.42
C GLY A 66 -21.34 -16.62 -13.52
N ARG A 67 -20.99 -16.28 -14.77
CA ARG A 67 -21.73 -16.38 -16.05
C ARG A 67 -22.70 -15.25 -16.39
#